data_AF-A0A1I2JYB9-F1
#
_entry.id   AF-A0A1I2JYB9-F1
#
_cell.length_a   1.000
_cell.length_b   1.000
_cell.length_c   1.000
_cell.angle_alpha   90.00
_cell.angle_beta   90.00
_cell.angle_gamma   90.00
#
_symmetry.space_group_name_H-M   'P 1'
#
loop_
_entity.id
_entity.type
_entity.pdbx_description
1 polymer ?
#
loop_
_entity_poly.entity_id
_entity_poly.type
_entity_poly.pdbx_seq_one_letter_code
_entity_poly.pdbx_strand_id
1 'polypeptide(L)'
;MRYYASLLCLILVLVSCKNQDKNPESDPDFKTEQTENKTTTEVNTENSTSANSNYNKSEKETLEASDTNNNETEASSSILIDPGATYIKVDESDANCSCYCLELDMNNNTELCLAENEMFINARYAKTGNSVNIFYVSPSNKNTNKDLPWEDFDTNTPIAVLSPAKNGNIELDWKGFYIDGELAVDYAIYGKKTLEGTYKKQ
;
A
#
# COMPACT_ATOMS: atom_id res chain seq x y z
N MET A 1 -15.66 -3.55 -62.25
CA MET A 1 -15.35 -3.07 -60.89
C MET A 1 -16.19 -3.87 -59.92
N ARG A 2 -15.55 -4.82 -59.24
CA ARG A 2 -16.17 -5.93 -58.51
C ARG A 2 -15.64 -5.95 -57.08
N TYR A 3 -16.07 -5.02 -56.21
CA TYR A 3 -15.77 -5.09 -54.77
C TYR A 3 -16.86 -4.46 -53.88
N TYR A 4 -18.14 -4.52 -54.31
CA TYR A 4 -19.29 -4.20 -53.45
C TYR A 4 -19.95 -5.47 -52.87
N ALA A 5 -19.15 -6.49 -52.55
CA ALA A 5 -19.64 -7.80 -52.09
C ALA A 5 -19.10 -8.23 -50.71
N SER A 6 -18.42 -7.34 -49.97
CA SER A 6 -17.86 -7.67 -48.64
C SER A 6 -18.47 -6.89 -47.47
N LEU A 7 -19.56 -6.14 -47.68
CA LEU A 7 -20.18 -5.31 -46.63
C LEU A 7 -21.55 -5.82 -46.15
N LEU A 8 -21.78 -7.14 -46.17
CA LEU A 8 -23.11 -7.70 -45.82
C LEU A 8 -23.04 -9.03 -45.03
N CYS A 9 -22.02 -9.25 -44.21
CA CYS A 9 -21.85 -10.51 -43.47
C CYS A 9 -21.61 -10.41 -41.95
N LEU A 10 -21.86 -9.26 -41.29
CA LEU A 10 -21.60 -9.15 -39.84
C LEU A 10 -22.69 -8.43 -39.05
N ILE A 11 -23.95 -8.64 -39.43
CA ILE A 11 -25.12 -8.33 -38.60
C ILE A 11 -26.00 -9.58 -38.57
N LEU A 12 -25.68 -10.58 -37.75
CA LEU A 12 -26.58 -11.70 -37.41
C LEU A 12 -26.01 -12.53 -36.24
N VAL A 13 -25.70 -11.88 -35.11
CA VAL A 13 -25.52 -12.60 -33.82
C VAL A 13 -26.29 -11.88 -32.71
N LEU A 14 -27.61 -11.77 -32.90
CA LEU A 14 -28.55 -11.58 -31.81
C LEU A 14 -29.65 -12.64 -31.95
N VAL A 15 -30.00 -13.25 -30.82
CA VAL A 15 -31.14 -14.15 -30.56
C VAL A 15 -30.87 -15.67 -30.62
N SER A 16 -30.43 -16.23 -29.48
CA SER A 16 -30.85 -17.53 -28.90
C SER A 16 -30.14 -17.65 -27.55
N CYS A 17 -30.78 -17.61 -26.38
CA CYS A 17 -31.81 -18.53 -25.93
C CYS A 17 -32.90 -17.81 -25.13
N LYS A 18 -34.15 -18.15 -25.46
CA LYS A 18 -35.35 -17.95 -24.65
C LYS A 18 -35.94 -19.34 -24.40
N ASN A 19 -36.11 -19.69 -23.12
CA ASN A 19 -37.09 -20.62 -22.52
C ASN A 19 -36.52 -21.08 -21.16
N GLN A 20 -37.28 -21.32 -20.10
CA GLN A 20 -38.67 -21.07 -19.73
C GLN A 20 -38.74 -21.41 -18.21
N ASP A 21 -39.71 -20.81 -17.53
CA ASP A 21 -39.98 -20.82 -16.09
C ASP A 21 -39.79 -22.16 -15.34
N LYS A 22 -39.33 -22.06 -14.08
CA LYS A 22 -39.92 -22.72 -12.90
C LYS A 22 -39.23 -22.25 -11.62
N ASN A 23 -39.97 -21.48 -10.82
CA ASN A 23 -39.78 -21.39 -9.37
C ASN A 23 -40.19 -22.74 -8.77
N PRO A 24 -39.39 -23.30 -7.85
CA PRO A 24 -39.90 -23.41 -6.50
C PRO A 24 -38.87 -23.05 -5.43
N GLU A 25 -39.34 -22.30 -4.43
CA GLU A 25 -38.85 -22.28 -3.06
C GLU A 25 -38.27 -23.63 -2.62
N SER A 26 -37.05 -23.58 -2.09
CA SER A 26 -36.62 -24.50 -1.05
C SER A 26 -35.54 -23.81 -0.21
N ASP A 27 -35.93 -23.34 0.96
CA ASP A 27 -35.04 -23.00 2.07
C ASP A 27 -34.09 -24.16 2.38
N PRO A 28 -32.80 -23.90 2.63
CA PRO A 28 -32.00 -24.72 3.51
C PRO A 28 -31.99 -24.11 4.92
N ASP A 29 -32.80 -24.75 5.76
CA ASP A 29 -32.87 -24.71 7.22
C ASP A 29 -31.45 -24.70 7.85
N PHE A 30 -31.03 -23.56 8.41
CA PHE A 30 -29.79 -23.43 9.17
C PHE A 30 -30.02 -23.98 10.58
N LYS A 31 -29.73 -25.28 10.78
CA LYS A 31 -29.56 -25.84 12.12
C LYS A 31 -28.20 -25.43 12.69
N THR A 32 -28.21 -24.45 13.59
CA THR A 32 -27.10 -24.18 14.50
C THR A 32 -27.32 -24.98 15.77
N GLU A 33 -26.58 -26.08 15.93
CA GLU A 33 -26.42 -26.74 17.23
C GLU A 33 -25.46 -25.95 18.12
N GLN A 34 -25.82 -25.96 19.39
CA GLN A 34 -25.26 -25.22 20.50
C GLN A 34 -24.27 -26.12 21.26
N THR A 35 -23.33 -25.49 21.98
CA THR A 35 -22.60 -26.04 23.16
C THR A 35 -21.38 -26.92 22.79
N GLU A 36 -20.19 -26.82 23.39
CA GLU A 36 -19.87 -26.67 24.81
C GLU A 36 -18.37 -26.33 25.03
N ASN A 37 -18.10 -25.65 26.15
CA ASN A 37 -16.78 -25.30 26.72
C ASN A 37 -15.91 -26.51 27.09
N LYS A 38 -14.57 -26.38 27.02
CA LYS A 38 -13.66 -27.00 28.01
C LYS A 38 -12.27 -26.35 28.12
N THR A 39 -12.12 -25.56 29.18
CA THR A 39 -11.04 -25.49 30.20
C THR A 39 -9.57 -25.86 29.85
N THR A 40 -8.72 -24.83 30.02
CA THR A 40 -7.42 -24.75 30.74
C THR A 40 -6.51 -25.98 30.89
N THR A 41 -5.23 -25.81 30.50
CA THR A 41 -4.08 -26.40 31.20
C THR A 41 -2.90 -25.42 31.18
N GLU A 42 -2.53 -24.91 32.35
CA GLU A 42 -1.20 -24.35 32.66
C GLU A 42 -0.18 -25.50 32.74
N VAL A 43 1.02 -25.32 32.18
CA VAL A 43 2.24 -26.00 32.67
C VAL A 43 3.41 -25.02 32.62
N ASN A 44 3.84 -24.62 33.82
CA ASN A 44 5.15 -24.04 34.08
C ASN A 44 6.25 -25.10 33.90
N THR A 45 7.38 -24.72 33.31
CA THR A 45 8.67 -25.39 33.56
C THR A 45 9.76 -24.34 33.71
N GLU A 46 10.30 -24.26 34.92
CA GLU A 46 11.50 -23.51 35.27
C GLU A 46 12.79 -24.26 34.90
N ASN A 47 13.85 -23.45 34.81
CA ASN A 47 15.27 -23.73 35.09
C ASN A 47 16.11 -24.51 34.07
N SER A 48 17.16 -23.84 33.60
CA SER A 48 18.53 -24.20 34.02
C SER A 48 19.55 -23.08 33.79
N THR A 49 20.30 -22.83 34.86
CA THR A 49 21.40 -21.89 35.04
C THR A 49 22.73 -22.43 34.51
N SER A 50 23.56 -21.58 33.89
CA SER A 50 25.03 -21.70 33.87
C SER A 50 25.63 -20.33 33.51
N ALA A 51 26.14 -19.58 34.49
CA ALA A 51 27.53 -19.59 34.98
C ALA A 51 28.55 -18.82 34.09
N ASN A 52 28.68 -17.52 34.40
CA ASN A 52 29.91 -16.79 34.74
C ASN A 52 31.14 -16.82 33.78
N SER A 53 31.59 -15.63 33.33
CA SER A 53 32.96 -15.16 33.59
C SER A 53 33.15 -13.65 33.30
N ASN A 54 33.74 -12.95 34.27
CA ASN A 54 34.35 -11.62 34.18
C ASN A 54 35.67 -11.69 33.41
N TYR A 55 36.08 -10.61 32.70
CA TYR A 55 37.28 -9.81 33.03
C TYR A 55 37.51 -8.64 32.03
N ASN A 56 37.81 -7.47 32.61
CA ASN A 56 38.23 -6.21 31.97
C ASN A 56 39.61 -6.30 31.30
N LYS A 57 39.86 -5.49 30.25
CA LYS A 57 41.14 -4.77 30.11
C LYS A 57 41.00 -3.50 29.25
N SER A 58 41.30 -2.36 29.89
CA SER A 58 41.60 -1.07 29.29
C SER A 58 43.06 -1.05 28.84
N GLU A 59 43.35 -0.44 27.69
CA GLU A 59 44.68 0.11 27.37
C GLU A 59 44.51 1.30 26.40
N LYS A 60 45.46 2.23 26.51
CA LYS A 60 45.39 3.68 26.30
C LYS A 60 46.40 4.12 25.23
N GLU A 61 46.16 5.30 24.64
CA GLU A 61 47.06 6.16 23.84
C GLU A 61 47.41 5.69 22.41
N THR A 62 47.43 6.55 21.38
CA THR A 62 48.18 7.82 21.30
C THR A 62 47.62 8.76 20.22
N LEU A 63 47.85 10.07 20.43
CA LEU A 63 47.61 11.23 19.56
C LEU A 63 48.40 11.19 18.24
N GLU A 64 47.87 11.76 17.14
CA GLU A 64 48.44 12.94 16.45
C GLU A 64 47.55 13.39 15.25
N ALA A 65 47.74 14.66 14.87
CA ALA A 65 46.80 15.55 14.17
C ALA A 65 47.10 15.73 12.66
N SER A 66 46.36 16.68 12.05
CA SER A 66 46.38 17.19 10.65
C SER A 66 45.57 16.38 9.64
N ASP A 67 44.72 16.93 8.78
CA ASP A 67 44.49 18.30 8.34
C ASP A 67 43.02 18.51 7.94
N THR A 68 42.58 19.75 8.11
CA THR A 68 41.33 20.33 7.59
C THR A 68 41.08 19.93 6.14
N ASN A 69 40.08 19.09 5.93
CA ASN A 69 39.27 19.13 4.72
C ASN A 69 37.82 19.30 5.17
N ASN A 70 37.26 20.47 4.90
CA ASN A 70 35.83 20.73 4.95
C ASN A 70 35.16 19.86 3.89
N ASN A 71 34.98 18.58 4.19
CA ASN A 71 33.85 17.86 3.66
C ASN A 71 32.70 18.23 4.58
N GLU A 72 31.75 18.99 4.04
CA GLU A 72 30.38 18.99 4.54
C GLU A 72 30.00 17.53 4.72
N THR A 73 30.18 17.07 5.96
CA THR A 73 29.55 15.86 6.43
C THR A 73 28.10 16.27 6.44
N GLU A 74 27.38 16.03 5.34
CA GLU A 74 25.94 15.93 5.38
C GLU A 74 25.69 14.98 6.53
N ALA A 75 25.35 15.56 7.67
CA ALA A 75 24.98 14.82 8.84
C ALA A 75 23.85 13.94 8.35
N SER A 76 24.14 12.65 8.20
CA SER A 76 23.15 11.61 8.01
C SER A 76 22.41 11.50 9.34
N SER A 77 21.71 12.57 9.70
CA SER A 77 20.57 12.52 10.59
C SER A 77 19.66 11.51 9.91
N SER A 78 19.41 10.38 10.58
CA SER A 78 18.41 9.42 10.13
C SER A 78 17.11 10.20 9.91
N ILE A 79 16.79 10.53 8.67
CA ILE A 79 15.57 11.26 8.33
C ILE A 79 14.44 10.30 8.65
N LEU A 80 13.62 10.65 9.63
CA LEU A 80 12.49 9.84 10.06
C LEU A 80 11.24 10.37 9.37
N ILE A 81 10.45 9.47 8.81
CA ILE A 81 9.09 9.76 8.36
C ILE A 81 8.26 10.08 9.60
N ASP A 82 7.58 11.23 9.61
CA ASP A 82 6.84 11.76 10.76
C ASP A 82 5.35 11.37 10.68
N PRO A 83 4.87 10.45 11.53
CA PRO A 83 3.46 10.10 11.58
C PRO A 83 2.59 11.31 11.92
N GLY A 84 1.45 11.44 11.24
CA GLY A 84 0.50 12.56 11.41
C GLY A 84 0.87 13.83 10.67
N ALA A 85 2.02 13.88 9.98
CA ALA A 85 2.35 14.99 9.10
C ALA A 85 1.66 14.86 7.73
N THR A 86 1.42 16.00 7.10
CA THR A 86 1.03 16.09 5.69
C THR A 86 2.24 16.42 4.84
N TYR A 87 2.37 15.73 3.72
CA TYR A 87 3.44 15.91 2.75
C TYR A 87 2.86 16.28 1.39
N ILE A 88 3.52 17.17 0.66
CA ILE A 88 3.12 17.61 -0.68
C ILE A 88 4.20 17.25 -1.70
N LYS A 89 3.79 16.76 -2.87
CA LYS A 89 4.71 16.38 -3.94
C LYS A 89 5.51 17.60 -4.42
N VAL A 90 6.82 17.46 -4.60
CA VAL A 90 7.73 18.59 -4.85
C VAL A 90 7.51 19.23 -6.22
N ASP A 91 7.21 18.43 -7.23
CA ASP A 91 7.09 18.88 -8.62
C ASP A 91 5.66 19.31 -9.01
N GLU A 92 4.75 19.33 -8.05
CA GLU A 92 3.35 19.69 -8.25
C GLU A 92 2.97 20.89 -7.38
N SER A 93 2.11 21.76 -7.92
CA SER A 93 1.56 22.89 -7.17
C SER A 93 0.12 22.58 -6.78
N ASP A 94 -0.03 21.92 -5.63
CA ASP A 94 -1.33 21.56 -5.08
C ASP A 94 -1.50 22.11 -3.66
N ALA A 95 -1.54 23.43 -3.55
CA ALA A 95 -1.65 24.12 -2.27
C ALA A 95 -2.92 23.73 -1.49
N ASN A 96 -3.93 23.18 -2.17
CA ASN A 96 -5.20 22.76 -1.59
C ASN A 96 -5.26 21.25 -1.29
N CYS A 97 -4.19 20.50 -1.56
CA CYS A 97 -4.15 19.05 -1.35
C CYS A 97 -5.31 18.29 -2.01
N SER A 98 -5.61 18.64 -3.26
CA SER A 98 -6.64 18.00 -4.06
C SER A 98 -6.30 16.60 -4.55
N CYS A 99 -5.02 16.33 -4.87
CA CYS A 99 -4.57 15.02 -5.39
C CYS A 99 -3.10 14.69 -5.06
N TYR A 100 -2.26 15.67 -4.77
CA TYR A 100 -0.80 15.49 -4.66
C TYR A 100 -0.25 15.63 -3.23
N CYS A 101 -1.11 15.42 -2.24
CA CYS A 101 -0.73 15.37 -0.83
C CYS A 101 -0.87 13.96 -0.25
N LEU A 102 -0.06 13.69 0.76
CA LEU A 102 -0.09 12.47 1.57
C LEU A 102 -0.26 12.87 3.02
N GLU A 103 -1.42 12.55 3.60
CA GLU A 103 -1.65 12.63 5.03
C GLU A 103 -1.25 11.29 5.66
N LEU A 104 -0.23 11.27 6.51
CA LEU A 104 0.28 10.02 7.10
C LEU A 104 -0.40 9.69 8.43
N ASP A 105 -1.69 9.36 8.40
CA ASP A 105 -2.38 8.85 9.59
C ASP A 105 -2.14 7.34 9.74
N MET A 106 -1.28 6.96 10.70
CA MET A 106 -0.95 5.55 10.93
C MET A 106 -2.08 4.77 11.64
N ASN A 107 -3.12 5.44 12.13
CA ASN A 107 -4.19 4.83 12.91
C ASN A 107 -5.50 4.72 12.12
N ASN A 108 -5.69 5.55 11.10
CA ASN A 108 -6.89 5.58 10.28
C ASN A 108 -6.57 5.32 8.80
N ASN A 109 -7.59 4.95 8.04
CA ASN A 109 -7.46 4.94 6.59
C ASN A 109 -7.48 6.38 6.08
N THR A 110 -6.64 6.68 5.09
CA THR A 110 -6.62 7.96 4.40
C THR A 110 -7.01 7.78 2.95
N GLU A 111 -7.52 8.85 2.35
CA GLU A 111 -7.87 8.86 0.94
C GLU A 111 -6.66 9.25 0.08
N LEU A 112 -6.34 8.45 -0.93
CA LEU A 112 -5.31 8.74 -1.92
C LEU A 112 -5.95 8.97 -3.29
N CYS A 113 -5.44 9.96 -4.01
CA CYS A 113 -5.86 10.29 -5.37
C CYS A 113 -4.94 9.64 -6.41
N LEU A 114 -5.49 8.72 -7.20
CA LEU A 114 -4.76 7.98 -8.25
C LEU A 114 -4.85 8.66 -9.62
N ALA A 115 -5.94 9.38 -9.83
CA ALA A 115 -6.18 10.27 -10.97
C ALA A 115 -7.17 11.35 -10.56
N GLU A 116 -6.85 12.60 -10.90
CA GLU A 116 -7.66 13.75 -10.54
C GLU A 116 -9.13 13.58 -10.93
N ASN A 117 -10.02 13.89 -9.98
CA ASN A 117 -11.48 13.89 -10.16
C ASN A 117 -12.11 12.55 -10.62
N GLU A 118 -11.35 11.46 -10.68
CA GLU A 118 -11.81 10.19 -11.23
C GLU A 118 -11.60 9.03 -10.26
N MET A 119 -10.38 8.86 -9.75
CA MET A 119 -9.98 7.65 -9.04
C MET A 119 -9.38 7.99 -7.69
N PHE A 120 -10.09 7.57 -6.65
CA PHE A 120 -9.70 7.73 -5.25
C PHE A 120 -9.80 6.39 -4.53
N ILE A 121 -8.84 6.07 -3.69
CA ILE A 121 -8.83 4.86 -2.87
C ILE A 121 -8.67 5.21 -1.41
N ASN A 122 -9.17 4.36 -0.52
CA ASN A 122 -8.78 4.35 0.87
C ASN A 122 -7.54 3.47 1.03
N ALA A 123 -6.55 3.96 1.75
CA ALA A 123 -5.32 3.25 2.04
C ALA A 123 -5.02 3.27 3.54
N ARG A 124 -4.31 2.25 4.00
CA ARG A 124 -3.77 2.16 5.37
C ARG A 124 -2.25 2.12 5.32
N TYR A 125 -1.62 2.56 6.40
CA TYR A 125 -0.16 2.61 6.52
C TYR A 125 0.34 1.59 7.54
N ALA A 126 1.51 0.99 7.27
CA ALA A 126 2.23 0.21 8.26
C ALA A 126 3.73 0.54 8.22
N LYS A 127 4.29 0.90 9.38
CA LYS A 127 5.72 1.19 9.50
C LYS A 127 6.53 -0.10 9.43
N THR A 128 7.61 -0.10 8.66
CA THR A 128 8.57 -1.22 8.57
C THR A 128 9.98 -0.64 8.56
N GLY A 129 10.65 -0.68 9.71
CA GLY A 129 11.93 0.00 9.91
C GLY A 129 11.79 1.51 9.74
N ASN A 130 12.56 2.09 8.81
CA ASN A 130 12.52 3.51 8.48
C ASN A 130 11.54 3.85 7.36
N SER A 131 10.91 2.85 6.76
CA SER A 131 9.95 3.01 5.67
C SER A 131 8.52 2.85 6.17
N VAL A 132 7.57 3.31 5.35
CA VAL A 132 6.13 3.09 5.57
C VAL A 132 5.55 2.41 4.34
N ASN A 133 4.97 1.24 4.53
CA ASN A 133 4.23 0.53 3.50
C ASN A 133 2.79 1.09 3.45
N ILE A 134 2.29 1.29 2.23
CA ILE A 134 0.92 1.73 1.96
C ILE A 134 0.17 0.54 1.37
N PHE A 135 -1.00 0.23 1.94
CA PHE A 135 -1.84 -0.88 1.50
C PHE A 135 -3.18 -0.34 1.04
N TYR A 136 -3.68 -0.89 -0.07
CA TYR A 136 -5.05 -0.68 -0.51
C TYR A 136 -6.04 -1.24 0.53
N VAL A 137 -7.17 -0.56 0.71
CA VAL A 137 -8.27 -1.02 1.57
C VAL A 137 -9.56 -1.16 0.79
N SER A 138 -9.97 -0.12 0.07
CA SER A 138 -11.23 -0.07 -0.67
C SER A 138 -11.25 1.11 -1.65
N PRO A 139 -12.14 1.15 -2.66
CA PRO A 139 -12.37 2.38 -3.40
C PRO A 139 -12.96 3.44 -2.46
N SER A 140 -12.58 4.71 -2.65
CA SER A 140 -13.23 5.81 -1.95
C SER A 140 -14.66 6.03 -2.48
N ASN A 141 -15.53 6.62 -1.65
CA ASN A 141 -16.84 7.10 -2.08
C ASN A 141 -16.77 8.18 -3.18
N LYS A 142 -15.63 8.85 -3.34
CA LYS A 142 -15.39 9.82 -4.43
C LYS A 142 -15.00 9.15 -5.75
N ASN A 143 -14.75 7.84 -5.74
CA ASN A 143 -14.29 7.11 -6.92
C ASN A 143 -15.44 6.92 -7.93
N THR A 144 -15.24 7.48 -9.13
CA THR A 144 -16.21 7.39 -10.22
C THR A 144 -15.92 6.24 -11.17
N ASN A 145 -14.72 5.68 -11.16
CA ASN A 145 -14.36 4.56 -12.02
C ASN A 145 -14.88 3.24 -11.44
N LYS A 146 -15.85 2.62 -12.13
CA LYS A 146 -16.49 1.35 -11.72
C LYS A 146 -16.00 0.14 -12.50
N ASP A 147 -15.16 0.35 -13.50
CA ASP A 147 -14.73 -0.70 -14.43
C ASP A 147 -13.51 -1.47 -13.92
N LEU A 148 -12.85 -0.98 -12.86
CA LEU A 148 -11.75 -1.68 -12.21
C LEU A 148 -12.25 -2.80 -11.30
N PRO A 149 -11.52 -3.93 -11.21
CA PRO A 149 -11.86 -5.06 -10.37
C PRO A 149 -11.50 -4.79 -8.90
N TRP A 150 -12.15 -3.77 -8.31
CA TRP A 150 -11.83 -3.26 -6.97
C TRP A 150 -11.88 -4.31 -5.86
N GLU A 151 -12.75 -5.31 -6.02
CA GLU A 151 -12.95 -6.40 -5.05
C GLU A 151 -11.89 -7.50 -5.17
N ASP A 152 -11.20 -7.58 -6.32
CA ASP A 152 -10.17 -8.59 -6.58
C ASP A 152 -8.77 -8.11 -6.17
N PHE A 153 -8.61 -6.80 -5.89
CA PHE A 153 -7.34 -6.24 -5.47
C PHE A 153 -6.93 -6.69 -4.08
N ASP A 154 -5.69 -7.16 -3.97
CA ASP A 154 -5.08 -7.55 -2.72
C ASP A 154 -4.95 -6.35 -1.75
N THR A 155 -5.35 -6.57 -0.51
CA THR A 155 -5.31 -5.59 0.59
C THR A 155 -4.16 -5.82 1.58
N ASN A 156 -3.39 -6.90 1.36
CA ASN A 156 -2.27 -7.34 2.19
C ASN A 156 -0.90 -7.16 1.51
N THR A 157 -0.88 -6.92 0.20
CA THR A 157 0.35 -6.55 -0.52
C THR A 157 0.47 -5.02 -0.59
N PRO A 158 1.66 -4.43 -0.26
CA PRO A 158 1.85 -2.98 -0.37
C PRO A 158 1.70 -2.49 -1.82
N ILE A 159 0.87 -1.48 -2.02
CA ILE A 159 0.68 -0.79 -3.31
C ILE A 159 1.70 0.34 -3.53
N ALA A 160 2.32 0.81 -2.45
CA ALA A 160 3.40 1.79 -2.47
C ALA A 160 4.25 1.70 -1.21
N VAL A 161 5.47 2.26 -1.28
CA VAL A 161 6.39 2.36 -0.15
C VAL A 161 6.91 3.79 -0.04
N LEU A 162 6.86 4.35 1.16
CA LEU A 162 7.52 5.60 1.51
C LEU A 162 8.87 5.33 2.15
N SER A 163 9.90 5.99 1.67
CA SER A 163 11.26 5.94 2.21
C SER A 163 11.78 7.34 2.52
N PRO A 164 12.67 7.50 3.52
CA PRO A 164 13.37 8.76 3.72
C PRO A 164 14.23 9.11 2.51
N ALA A 165 14.16 10.37 2.07
CA ALA A 165 15.01 10.94 1.03
C ALA A 165 15.89 12.06 1.62
N LYS A 166 16.75 12.68 0.81
CA LYS A 166 17.62 13.78 1.25
C LYS A 166 16.82 15.01 1.69
N ASN A 167 17.44 15.87 2.50
CA ASN A 167 16.91 17.19 2.88
C ASN A 167 15.55 17.16 3.62
N GLY A 168 15.27 16.08 4.37
CA GLY A 168 14.02 15.92 5.10
C GLY A 168 12.81 15.55 4.23
N ASN A 169 13.03 15.29 2.94
CA ASN A 169 11.99 14.82 2.03
C ASN A 169 11.73 13.32 2.24
N ILE A 170 10.63 12.85 1.68
CA ILE A 170 10.31 11.43 1.55
C ILE A 170 10.10 11.10 0.08
N GLU A 171 10.36 9.85 -0.31
CA GLU A 171 10.13 9.35 -1.66
C GLU A 171 9.04 8.27 -1.62
N LEU A 172 8.05 8.39 -2.50
CA LEU A 172 7.00 7.40 -2.72
C LEU A 172 7.33 6.60 -3.97
N ASP A 173 7.55 5.30 -3.76
CA ASP A 173 7.74 4.28 -4.79
C ASP A 173 6.43 3.49 -4.97
N TRP A 174 5.71 3.80 -6.03
CA TRP A 174 4.46 3.19 -6.41
C TRP A 174 4.71 1.83 -7.06
N LYS A 175 4.09 0.79 -6.46
CA LYS A 175 4.19 -0.61 -6.89
C LYS A 175 3.04 -1.02 -7.79
N GLY A 176 1.85 -0.48 -7.56
CA GLY A 176 0.63 -0.85 -8.27
C GLY A 176 -0.23 -1.84 -7.49
N PHE A 177 -1.36 -2.21 -8.08
CA PHE A 177 -2.29 -3.17 -7.51
C PHE A 177 -1.87 -4.61 -7.80
N TYR A 178 -2.27 -5.52 -6.92
CA TYR A 178 -2.00 -6.94 -7.06
C TYR A 178 -3.31 -7.71 -7.07
N ILE A 179 -3.38 -8.80 -7.83
CA ILE A 179 -4.47 -9.77 -7.83
C ILE A 179 -3.82 -11.14 -7.69
N ASP A 180 -4.26 -11.94 -6.72
CA ASP A 180 -3.71 -13.27 -6.43
C ASP A 180 -2.17 -13.29 -6.23
N GLY A 181 -1.62 -12.21 -5.67
CA GLY A 181 -0.18 -12.04 -5.42
C GLY A 181 0.64 -11.64 -6.65
N GLU A 182 0.01 -11.47 -7.81
CA GLU A 182 0.66 -11.00 -9.04
C GLU A 182 0.35 -9.53 -9.30
N LEU A 183 1.32 -8.79 -9.84
CA LEU A 183 1.12 -7.40 -10.22
C LEU A 183 0.06 -7.33 -11.31
N ALA A 184 -1.03 -6.61 -11.06
CA ALA A 184 -2.05 -6.35 -12.06
C ALA A 184 -1.57 -5.27 -13.03
N VAL A 185 -0.77 -5.69 -14.02
CA VAL A 185 -0.01 -4.82 -14.93
C VAL A 185 -0.89 -3.76 -15.61
N ASP A 186 -2.11 -4.14 -16.03
CA ASP A 186 -3.05 -3.25 -16.70
C ASP A 186 -3.49 -2.06 -15.82
N TYR A 187 -3.36 -2.20 -14.49
CA TYR A 187 -3.79 -1.20 -13.50
C TYR A 187 -2.61 -0.59 -12.73
N ALA A 188 -1.40 -1.10 -12.92
CA ALA A 188 -0.20 -0.61 -12.24
C ALA A 188 0.14 0.85 -12.57
N ILE A 189 -0.36 1.37 -13.69
CA ILE A 189 -0.15 2.76 -14.12
C ILE A 189 -0.93 3.78 -13.27
N TYR A 190 -2.05 3.38 -12.67
CA TYR A 190 -2.85 4.27 -11.81
C TYR A 190 -2.05 4.61 -10.56
N GLY A 191 -2.03 5.87 -10.14
CA GLY A 191 -1.15 6.31 -9.05
C GLY A 191 0.30 6.56 -9.47
N LYS A 192 0.85 5.90 -10.50
CA LYS A 192 2.23 6.15 -10.95
C LYS A 192 2.45 7.58 -11.43
N LYS A 193 1.43 8.21 -12.04
CA LYS A 193 1.54 9.61 -12.48
C LYS A 193 1.32 10.61 -11.32
N THR A 194 0.34 10.35 -10.47
CA THR A 194 -0.06 11.28 -9.41
C THR A 194 0.81 11.13 -8.16
N LEU A 195 0.99 9.91 -7.66
CA LEU A 195 1.58 9.62 -6.36
C LEU A 195 3.09 9.34 -6.40
N GLU A 196 3.63 8.79 -7.49
CA GLU A 196 5.08 8.53 -7.57
C GLU A 196 5.89 9.82 -7.39
N GLY A 197 6.93 9.78 -6.56
CA GLY A 197 7.99 10.79 -6.55
C GLY A 197 8.36 11.30 -5.18
N THR A 198 9.02 12.46 -5.16
CA THR A 198 9.51 13.09 -3.93
C THR A 198 8.48 14.03 -3.33
N TYR A 199 8.34 13.99 -2.02
CA TYR A 199 7.46 14.84 -1.24
C TYR A 199 8.24 15.59 -0.17
N LYS A 200 7.82 16.83 0.06
CA LYS A 200 8.29 17.67 1.19
C LYS A 200 7.19 17.76 2.23
N LYS A 201 7.59 17.85 3.50
CA LYS A 201 6.63 18.13 4.58
C LYS A 201 6.01 19.52 4.35
N GLN A 202 4.69 19.62 4.49
CA GLN A 202 3.96 20.89 4.37
C GLN A 202 4.18 21.77 5.60
#